data_AF-C2G5E0-F1
#
_entry.id   AF-C2G5E0-F1
#
_cell.length_a   1.000
_cell.length_b   1.000
_cell.length_c   1.000
_cell.angle_alpha   90.00
_cell.angle_beta   90.00
_cell.angle_gamma   90.00
#
_symmetry.space_group_name_H-M   'P 1'
#
loop_
_entity.id
_entity.type
_entity.pdbx_description
1 polymer ?
#
loop_
_entity_poly.entity_id
_entity_poly.type
_entity_poly.pdbx_seq_one_letter_code
_entity_poly.pdbx_strand_id
1 'polypeptide(L)'
;METKVIKTIREWLPQVIHEQISDDYTALQSLAGYFLQHIQGDEDQQALAIEAAQIVNILYLNGKLHDKNAIENEFLSLIANEETPKSLKKHLAFFPKELRQVYLKTIIEN
;
A
#
# COMPACT_ATOMS: atom_id res chain seq x y z
N MET A 1 -20.97 -4.84 -2.29
CA MET A 1 -20.42 -5.82 -3.26
C MET A 1 -18.96 -5.96 -2.93
N GLU A 2 -18.44 -7.18 -2.75
CA GLU A 2 -17.01 -7.37 -2.50
C GLU A 2 -16.24 -7.04 -3.78
N THR A 3 -15.27 -6.13 -3.68
CA THR A 3 -14.43 -5.69 -4.78
C THR A 3 -13.22 -6.60 -4.93
N LYS A 4 -12.51 -6.48 -6.06
CA LYS A 4 -11.25 -7.20 -6.27
C LYS A 4 -10.18 -6.79 -5.24
N VAL A 5 -10.14 -5.52 -4.85
CA VAL A 5 -9.18 -4.98 -3.87
C VAL A 5 -9.42 -5.63 -2.50
N ILE A 6 -10.64 -5.48 -1.95
CA ILE A 6 -10.98 -6.05 -0.63
C ILE A 6 -10.78 -7.56 -0.63
N LYS A 7 -11.24 -8.25 -1.68
CA LYS A 7 -11.09 -9.69 -1.81
C LYS A 7 -9.62 -10.12 -1.76
N THR A 8 -8.76 -9.47 -2.56
CA THR A 8 -7.34 -9.81 -2.62
C THR A 8 -6.64 -9.56 -1.29
N ILE A 9 -6.89 -8.41 -0.65
CA ILE A 9 -6.30 -8.11 0.66
C ILE A 9 -6.79 -9.11 1.71
N ARG A 10 -8.08 -9.46 1.72
CA ARG A 10 -8.64 -10.45 2.64
C ARG A 10 -8.04 -11.84 2.47
N GLU A 11 -7.81 -12.28 1.23
CA GLU A 11 -7.25 -13.59 0.93
C GLU A 11 -5.74 -13.68 1.26
N TRP A 12 -4.98 -12.60 1.04
CA TRP A 12 -3.51 -12.63 1.13
C TRP A 12 -2.98 -12.02 2.43
N LEU A 13 -3.66 -11.03 2.99
CA LEU A 13 -3.34 -10.36 4.27
C LEU A 13 -4.60 -10.21 5.13
N PRO A 14 -5.22 -11.32 5.59
CA PRO A 14 -6.45 -11.28 6.37
C PRO A 14 -6.35 -10.42 7.63
N GLN A 15 -5.15 -10.29 8.22
CA GLN A 15 -4.88 -9.45 9.38
C GLN A 15 -5.13 -7.94 9.16
N VAL A 16 -5.13 -7.48 7.89
CA VAL A 16 -5.41 -6.09 7.53
C VAL A 16 -6.92 -5.83 7.45
N ILE A 17 -7.73 -6.87 7.20
CA ILE A 17 -9.17 -6.74 7.00
C ILE A 17 -9.93 -7.13 8.27
N HIS A 18 -10.45 -6.14 8.97
CA HIS A 18 -11.42 -6.34 10.05
C HIS A 18 -12.85 -6.41 9.50
N GLU A 19 -13.78 -7.04 10.24
CA GLU A 19 -15.16 -7.32 9.80
C GLU A 19 -15.96 -6.09 9.35
N GLN A 20 -15.51 -4.88 9.70
CA GLN A 20 -16.18 -3.62 9.40
C GLN A 20 -15.71 -2.96 8.09
N ILE A 21 -14.68 -3.48 7.41
CA ILE A 21 -14.18 -2.89 6.17
C ILE A 21 -15.05 -3.33 4.98
N SER A 22 -15.82 -2.38 4.44
CA SER A 22 -16.78 -2.60 3.36
C SER A 22 -16.44 -1.96 2.01
N ASP A 23 -15.40 -1.11 1.96
CA ASP A 23 -15.01 -0.35 0.77
C ASP A 23 -13.49 -0.36 0.53
N ASP A 24 -13.09 -0.08 -0.72
CA ASP A 24 -11.70 -0.13 -1.18
C ASP A 24 -10.82 0.90 -0.49
N TYR A 25 -11.37 2.08 -0.19
CA TYR A 25 -10.62 3.19 0.38
C TYR A 25 -10.17 2.84 1.79
N THR A 26 -11.11 2.41 2.64
CA THR A 26 -10.81 1.97 4.01
C THR A 26 -9.85 0.77 4.03
N ALA A 27 -9.99 -0.16 3.08
CA ALA A 27 -9.09 -1.31 2.96
C ALA A 27 -7.65 -0.90 2.61
N LEU A 28 -7.50 0.03 1.66
CA LEU A 28 -6.19 0.53 1.22
C LEU A 28 -5.51 1.40 2.30
N GLN A 29 -6.26 2.25 3.00
CA GLN A 29 -5.75 3.01 4.14
C GLN A 29 -5.26 2.07 5.26
N SER A 30 -6.03 1.02 5.55
CA SER A 30 -5.65 0.02 6.55
C SER A 30 -4.37 -0.72 6.14
N LEU A 31 -4.23 -1.05 4.86
CA LEU A 31 -3.02 -1.66 4.30
C LEU A 31 -1.81 -0.70 4.35
N ALA A 32 -2.03 0.60 4.15
CA ALA A 32 -0.98 1.62 4.24
C ALA A 32 -0.48 1.78 5.68
N GLY A 33 -1.40 1.82 6.64
CA GLY A 33 -1.07 1.81 8.06
C GLY A 33 -0.29 0.55 8.46
N TYR A 34 -0.72 -0.61 7.98
CA TYR A 34 0.00 -1.87 8.16
C TYR A 34 1.42 -1.78 7.60
N PHE A 35 1.61 -1.30 6.38
CA PHE A 35 2.92 -1.11 5.77
C PHE A 35 3.82 -0.19 6.61
N LEU A 36 3.33 0.97 7.03
CA LEU A 36 4.08 1.96 7.81
C LEU A 36 4.46 1.45 9.21
N GLN A 37 3.60 0.68 9.85
CA GLN A 37 3.90 0.07 11.15
C GLN A 37 5.08 -0.90 11.02
N HIS A 38 5.09 -1.70 9.96
CA HIS A 38 6.02 -2.80 9.79
C HIS A 38 7.37 -2.38 9.20
N ILE A 39 7.41 -1.29 8.41
CA ILE A 39 8.66 -0.77 7.85
C ILE A 39 9.66 -0.30 8.93
N GLN A 40 9.17 0.07 10.12
CA GLN A 40 10.01 0.50 11.24
C GLN A 40 10.45 -0.63 12.17
N GLY A 41 9.96 -1.86 11.95
CA GLY A 41 10.27 -3.02 12.78
C GLY A 41 11.60 -3.71 12.43
N ASP A 42 11.78 -4.91 12.99
CA ASP A 42 12.90 -5.83 12.69
C ASP A 42 12.74 -6.51 11.33
N GLU A 43 13.64 -7.44 10.98
CA GLU A 43 13.64 -8.11 9.67
C GLU A 43 12.34 -8.85 9.37
N ASP A 44 11.74 -9.51 10.37
CA ASP A 44 10.49 -10.25 10.21
C ASP A 44 9.32 -9.29 9.96
N GLN A 45 9.26 -8.18 10.71
CA GLN A 45 8.28 -7.13 10.47
C GLN A 45 8.48 -6.50 9.08
N GLN A 46 9.72 -6.23 8.71
CA GLN A 46 10.04 -5.64 7.40
C GLN A 46 9.64 -6.56 6.24
N ALA A 47 9.74 -7.88 6.39
CA ALA A 47 9.25 -8.83 5.40
C ALA A 47 7.73 -8.68 5.16
N LEU A 48 6.95 -8.43 6.21
CA LEU A 48 5.50 -8.20 6.10
C LEU A 48 5.18 -6.88 5.37
N ALA A 49 5.98 -5.83 5.58
CA ALA A 49 5.84 -4.59 4.80
C ALA A 49 6.14 -4.82 3.31
N ILE A 50 7.15 -5.64 2.99
CA ILE A 50 7.47 -6.01 1.61
C ILE A 50 6.32 -6.80 0.98
N GLU A 51 5.72 -7.75 1.70
CA GLU A 51 4.56 -8.51 1.23
C GLU A 51 3.36 -7.59 0.92
N ALA A 52 3.05 -6.65 1.82
CA ALA A 52 2.00 -5.65 1.59
C ALA A 52 2.26 -4.83 0.32
N ALA A 53 3.49 -4.36 0.13
CA ALA A 53 3.87 -3.62 -1.08
C ALA A 53 3.78 -4.48 -2.36
N GLN A 54 4.09 -5.78 -2.28
CA GLN A 54 3.94 -6.69 -3.42
C GLN A 54 2.47 -6.90 -3.80
N ILE A 55 1.57 -7.05 -2.83
CA ILE A 55 0.13 -7.18 -3.08
C ILE A 55 -0.41 -5.91 -3.74
N VAL A 56 -0.04 -4.73 -3.24
CA VAL A 56 -0.42 -3.46 -3.88
C VAL A 56 0.11 -3.39 -5.29
N ASN A 57 1.34 -3.85 -5.56
CA ASN A 57 1.90 -3.85 -6.91
C ASN A 57 1.08 -4.74 -7.85
N ILE A 58 0.69 -5.93 -7.40
CA ILE A 58 -0.16 -6.86 -8.19
C ILE A 58 -1.52 -6.22 -8.46
N LEU A 59 -2.13 -5.59 -7.45
CA LEU A 59 -3.40 -4.88 -7.60
C LEU A 59 -3.28 -3.70 -8.57
N TYR A 60 -2.20 -2.93 -8.48
CA TYR A 60 -1.94 -1.79 -9.35
C TYR A 60 -1.74 -2.21 -10.81
N LEU A 61 -0.88 -3.20 -11.05
CA LEU A 61 -0.56 -3.66 -12.41
C LEU A 61 -1.78 -4.30 -13.10
N ASN A 62 -2.61 -5.04 -12.35
CA ASN A 62 -3.79 -5.74 -12.88
C ASN A 62 -5.11 -5.00 -12.65
N GLY A 63 -5.05 -3.78 -12.11
CA GLY A 63 -6.19 -2.96 -11.75
C GLY A 63 -6.68 -2.11 -12.91
N LYS A 64 -7.97 -1.77 -12.89
CA LYS A 64 -8.53 -0.75 -13.80
C LYS A 64 -8.11 0.65 -13.33
N LEU A 65 -8.41 1.66 -14.13
CA LEU A 65 -8.10 3.06 -13.79
C LEU A 65 -8.63 3.45 -12.39
N HIS A 66 -9.84 3.01 -12.06
CA HIS A 66 -10.42 3.21 -10.74
C HIS A 66 -9.54 2.64 -9.61
N ASP A 67 -9.11 1.38 -9.72
CA ASP A 67 -8.30 0.72 -8.69
C ASP A 67 -6.93 1.38 -8.54
N LYS A 68 -6.32 1.78 -9.67
CA LYS A 68 -5.05 2.51 -9.69
C LYS A 68 -5.16 3.85 -8.97
N ASN A 69 -6.21 4.62 -9.28
CA ASN A 69 -6.46 5.90 -8.63
C ASN A 69 -6.72 5.73 -7.13
N ALA A 70 -7.47 4.70 -6.72
CA ALA A 70 -7.69 4.41 -5.31
C ALA A 70 -6.37 4.07 -4.60
N ILE A 71 -5.50 3.26 -5.21
CA ILE A 71 -4.17 2.94 -4.65
C ILE A 71 -3.29 4.20 -4.52
N GLU A 72 -3.26 5.04 -5.56
CA GLU A 72 -2.50 6.30 -5.53
C GLU A 72 -2.98 7.21 -4.39
N ASN A 73 -4.30 7.38 -4.25
CA ASN A 73 -4.89 8.31 -3.28
C ASN A 73 -4.91 7.80 -1.83
N GLU A 74 -5.12 6.50 -1.62
CA GLU A 74 -5.39 5.97 -0.27
C GLU A 74 -4.21 5.21 0.33
N PHE A 75 -3.37 4.61 -0.52
CA PHE A 75 -2.20 3.87 -0.07
C PHE A 75 -0.92 4.69 -0.25
N LEU A 76 -0.62 5.14 -1.47
CA LEU A 76 0.64 5.84 -1.75
C LEU A 76 0.66 7.25 -1.15
N SER A 77 -0.42 8.01 -1.27
CA SER A 77 -0.50 9.37 -0.68
C SER A 77 -0.39 9.35 0.85
N LEU A 78 -0.96 8.34 1.53
CA LEU A 78 -0.81 8.21 2.98
C LEU A 78 0.65 8.00 3.37
N ILE A 79 1.37 7.13 2.65
CA ILE A 79 2.80 6.88 2.87
C ILE A 79 3.66 8.10 2.46
N ALA A 80 3.24 8.86 1.46
CA ALA A 80 3.90 10.10 1.05
C ALA A 80 3.73 11.21 2.09
N ASN A 81 2.58 11.29 2.76
CA ASN A 81 2.34 12.29 3.81
C ASN A 81 3.18 12.05 5.07
N GLU A 82 3.52 10.80 5.36
CA GLU A 82 4.44 10.42 6.44
C GLU A 82 5.92 10.49 6.01
N GLU A 83 6.19 10.89 4.76
CA GLU A 83 7.55 11.01 4.25
C GLU A 83 8.28 12.19 4.89
N THR A 84 9.51 11.90 5.31
CA THR A 84 10.56 12.87 5.61
C THR A 84 11.76 12.60 4.72
N PRO A 85 12.63 13.59 4.44
CA PRO A 85 13.78 13.40 3.55
C PRO A 85 14.69 12.21 3.88
N LYS A 86 14.70 11.77 5.15
CA LYS A 86 15.46 10.59 5.61
C LYS A 86 14.75 9.26 5.32
N SER A 87 13.43 9.26 5.21
CA SER A 87 12.58 8.08 5.02
C SER A 87 12.39 7.70 3.55
N LEU A 88 12.50 8.62 2.58
CA LEU A 88 12.30 8.33 1.16
C LEU A 88 13.13 7.15 0.66
N LYS A 89 14.43 7.15 0.94
CA LYS A 89 15.34 6.06 0.54
C LYS A 89 14.89 4.72 1.15
N LYS A 90 14.38 4.75 2.38
CA LYS A 90 13.82 3.58 3.05
C LYS A 90 12.56 3.13 2.34
N HIS A 91 11.55 3.99 2.15
CA HIS A 91 10.30 3.64 1.45
C HIS A 91 10.57 3.01 0.08
N LEU A 92 11.46 3.61 -0.71
CA LEU A 92 11.84 3.10 -2.04
C LEU A 92 12.49 1.71 -2.00
N ALA A 93 13.19 1.34 -0.93
CA ALA A 93 13.80 0.01 -0.81
C ALA A 93 12.75 -1.09 -0.63
N PHE A 94 11.60 -0.77 -0.01
CA PHE A 94 10.50 -1.70 0.27
C PHE A 94 9.53 -1.82 -0.90
N PHE A 95 9.45 -0.79 -1.76
CA PHE A 95 8.60 -0.86 -2.93
C PHE A 95 9.19 -1.69 -4.08
N PRO A 96 8.36 -2.50 -4.76
CA PRO A 96 8.66 -3.03 -6.08
C PRO A 96 8.97 -1.94 -7.11
N LYS A 97 9.73 -2.27 -8.15
CA LYS A 97 10.27 -1.30 -9.11
C LYS A 97 9.18 -0.45 -9.77
N GLU A 98 8.06 -1.06 -10.13
CA GLU A 98 6.94 -0.41 -10.79
C GLU A 98 6.26 0.59 -9.84
N LEU A 99 5.99 0.18 -8.59
CA LEU A 99 5.41 1.07 -7.59
C LEU A 99 6.32 2.23 -7.19
N ARG A 100 7.65 2.09 -7.24
CA ARG A 100 8.57 3.22 -6.93
C ARG A 100 8.31 4.43 -7.81
N GLN A 101 8.09 4.21 -9.12
CA GLN A 101 7.84 5.31 -10.05
C GLN A 101 6.52 6.01 -9.75
N VAL A 102 5.49 5.23 -9.45
CA VAL A 102 4.17 5.75 -9.08
C VAL A 102 4.26 6.51 -7.75
N TYR A 103 4.94 5.96 -6.76
CA TYR A 103 5.13 6.60 -5.45
C TYR A 103 5.86 7.95 -5.57
N LEU A 104 6.94 8.02 -6.37
CA LEU A 104 7.65 9.27 -6.63
C LEU A 104 6.76 10.29 -7.35
N LYS A 105 5.94 9.84 -8.31
CA LYS A 105 4.95 10.68 -8.97
C LYS A 105 3.96 11.24 -7.94
N THR A 106 3.42 10.40 -7.06
CA THR A 106 2.49 10.81 -5.98
C THR A 106 3.11 11.87 -5.06
N ILE A 107 4.39 11.75 -4.70
CA ILE A 107 5.08 12.77 -3.88
C ILE A 107 5.19 14.12 -4.63
N ILE A 108 5.43 14.11 -5.93
CA ILE A 108 5.61 15.33 -6.74
C ILE A 108 4.26 16.02 -7.03
N GLU A 109 3.19 15.25 -7.16
CA GLU A 109 1.84 15.74 -7.50
C GLU A 109 1.03 16.22 -6.28
N ASN A 110 1.42 15.83 -5.06
CA ASN A 110 0.87 16.35 -3.80
C ASN A 110 1.45 17.73 -3.45
#